data_AF-A0A9D3MYQ8-F1
#
_entry.id   AF-A0A9D3MYQ8-F1
#
_cell.length_a   1.000
_cell.length_b   1.000
_cell.length_c   1.000
_cell.angle_alpha   90.00
_cell.angle_beta   90.00
_cell.angle_gamma   90.00
#
_symmetry.space_group_name_H-M   'P 1'
#
loop_
_entity.id
_entity.type
_entity.pdbx_description
1 polymer ?
#
loop_
_entity_poly.entity_id
_entity_poly.type
_entity_poly.pdbx_seq_one_letter_code
_entity_poly.pdbx_strand_id
1 'polypeptide(L)'
;MVFLRYGTNEEYSSTLKPILSPSILDHLINNDRKLPPEYNLPHTYVEMQSLQMAAFLFTVCHVVIVVQDWFTDINLYRFLQTAEMLKPSTPSASHDSAGSSGSEEGSEYYPHIVFLQNKAKRDDFCPRNLKKMHMTMDKLMAHSHLKYKGTLSMLDCNIFPGLGRDYLETEVNLFLLPQLENEGEDALTRGGPGSTPCFPCSLVTGDTPAFLAGPSYQAARPGPAMSRCQLSHTILTEKNWFHYAARIWDGVKKSSALSEYSRLLS
;
A
#
# COMPACT_ATOMS: atom_id res chain seq x y z
N MET A 1 5.66 5.47 8.51
CA MET A 1 5.22 5.14 7.14
C MET A 1 5.93 3.86 6.77
N VAL A 2 5.19 2.77 6.56
CA VAL A 2 5.78 1.47 6.21
C VAL A 2 5.34 1.11 4.80
N PHE A 3 6.29 0.66 3.99
CA PHE A 3 6.07 0.27 2.60
C PHE A 3 5.91 -1.24 2.50
N LEU A 4 4.76 -1.69 1.99
CA LEU A 4 4.55 -3.04 1.50
C LEU A 4 4.84 -3.05 -0.01
N ARG A 5 5.94 -3.71 -0.41
CA ARG A 5 6.25 -3.93 -1.82
C ARG A 5 5.80 -5.34 -2.21
N TYR A 6 4.93 -5.45 -3.21
CA TYR A 6 4.52 -6.73 -3.79
C TYR A 6 5.26 -6.93 -5.12
N GLY A 7 6.01 -8.03 -5.28
CA GLY A 7 6.73 -8.35 -6.53
C GLY A 7 8.21 -8.73 -6.38
N THR A 8 8.84 -9.04 -7.52
CA THR A 8 10.14 -9.74 -7.67
C THR A 8 11.39 -8.86 -7.64
N ASN A 9 11.28 -7.54 -7.72
CA ASN A 9 12.46 -6.69 -7.92
C ASN A 9 13.08 -6.25 -6.59
N GLU A 10 14.18 -6.92 -6.21
CA GLU A 10 15.16 -6.38 -5.28
C GLU A 10 15.87 -5.20 -5.94
N GLU A 11 15.34 -4.00 -5.73
CA GLU A 11 16.13 -2.78 -5.87
C GLU A 11 16.18 -2.09 -4.52
N TYR A 12 17.41 -2.02 -4.00
CA TYR A 12 17.88 -1.43 -2.75
C TYR A 12 16.95 -0.34 -2.17
N SER A 13 16.06 -0.74 -1.26
CA SER A 13 15.49 0.16 -0.26
C SER A 13 15.36 -0.61 1.06
N SER A 14 16.15 -0.21 2.04
CA SER A 14 16.50 -0.94 3.25
C SER A 14 15.41 -1.02 4.33
N THR A 15 14.11 -1.00 3.98
CA THR A 15 13.05 -0.89 5.01
C THR A 15 11.97 -1.98 5.03
N LEU A 16 11.79 -2.82 4.01
CA LEU A 16 10.99 -4.05 4.14
C LEU A 16 11.30 -5.06 3.03
N LYS A 17 11.30 -6.37 3.35
CA LYS A 17 11.40 -7.43 2.35
C LYS A 17 10.11 -7.47 1.50
N PRO A 18 10.18 -7.77 0.19
CA PRO A 18 8.98 -7.88 -0.62
C PRO A 18 8.08 -9.04 -0.13
N ILE A 19 6.77 -8.80 -0.11
CA ILE A 19 5.77 -9.84 0.22
C ILE A 19 5.75 -10.85 -0.93
N LEU A 20 5.72 -12.15 -0.58
CA LEU A 20 5.67 -13.27 -1.54
C LEU A 20 6.82 -13.25 -2.58
N SER A 21 8.01 -12.82 -2.17
CA SER A 21 9.15 -12.70 -3.08
C SER A 21 9.65 -14.07 -3.60
N PRO A 22 9.70 -14.30 -4.92
CA PRO A 22 10.27 -15.52 -5.50
C PRO A 22 11.76 -15.68 -5.24
N SER A 23 12.53 -14.59 -5.07
CA SER A 23 13.96 -14.69 -4.73
C SER A 23 14.18 -15.21 -3.30
N ILE A 24 13.30 -14.83 -2.36
CA ILE A 24 13.30 -15.38 -1.01
C ILE A 24 12.98 -16.88 -1.05
N LEU A 25 12.01 -17.28 -1.88
CA LEU A 25 11.65 -18.68 -2.07
C LEU A 25 12.78 -19.50 -2.70
N ASP A 26 13.38 -19.00 -3.78
CA ASP A 26 14.52 -19.63 -4.45
C ASP A 26 15.72 -19.76 -3.50
N HIS A 27 16.00 -18.71 -2.72
CA HIS A 27 17.03 -18.76 -1.69
C HIS A 27 16.72 -19.81 -0.60
N LEU A 28 15.46 -19.99 -0.20
CA LEU A 28 15.06 -21.04 0.75
C LEU A 28 15.23 -22.45 0.19
N ILE A 29 14.89 -22.65 -1.09
CA ILE A 29 15.06 -23.93 -1.80
C ILE A 29 16.55 -24.27 -1.95
N ASN A 30 17.37 -23.28 -2.34
CA ASN A 30 18.79 -23.50 -2.66
C ASN A 30 19.70 -23.57 -1.42
N ASN A 31 19.30 -23.00 -0.28
CA ASN A 31 20.13 -22.98 0.94
C ASN A 31 19.74 -24.03 2.00
N ASP A 32 18.83 -24.95 1.66
CA ASP A 32 18.46 -26.13 2.45
C ASP A 32 18.25 -25.81 3.94
N ARG A 33 17.67 -24.64 4.22
CA ARG A 33 17.34 -24.22 5.58
C ARG A 33 16.24 -25.15 6.07
N LYS A 34 16.53 -25.89 7.15
CA LYS A 34 15.51 -26.70 7.85
C LYS A 34 14.31 -25.82 8.13
N LEU A 35 13.21 -26.07 7.42
CA LEU A 35 11.94 -25.43 7.68
C LEU A 35 11.51 -25.78 9.11
N PRO A 36 10.82 -24.87 9.82
CA PRO A 36 10.18 -25.24 11.06
C PRO A 36 9.27 -26.46 10.82
N PRO A 37 9.19 -27.40 11.77
CA PRO A 37 8.48 -28.68 11.58
C PRO A 37 6.98 -28.50 11.31
N GLU A 38 6.42 -27.32 11.63
CA GLU A 38 5.04 -26.95 11.30
C GLU A 38 4.81 -26.61 9.81
N TYR A 39 5.85 -26.48 8.97
CA TYR A 39 5.73 -26.17 7.55
C TYR A 39 6.31 -27.27 6.67
N ASN A 40 5.47 -27.86 5.83
CA ASN A 40 5.86 -28.93 4.90
C ASN A 40 6.52 -28.42 3.62
N LEU A 41 6.13 -27.22 3.17
CA LEU A 41 6.54 -26.68 1.87
C LEU A 41 7.08 -25.23 2.02
N PRO A 42 8.16 -24.88 1.31
CA PRO A 42 8.79 -23.56 1.45
C PRO A 42 7.90 -22.42 0.95
N HIS A 43 6.99 -22.67 -0.01
CA HIS A 43 6.04 -21.65 -0.48
C HIS A 43 5.02 -21.28 0.60
N THR A 44 4.45 -22.27 1.30
CA THR A 44 3.54 -22.05 2.44
C THR A 44 4.23 -21.25 3.54
N TYR A 45 5.50 -21.55 3.82
CA TYR A 45 6.28 -20.78 4.79
C TYR A 45 6.44 -19.31 4.37
N VAL A 46 6.79 -19.03 3.11
CA VAL A 46 6.93 -17.64 2.61
C VAL A 46 5.59 -16.89 2.63
N GLU A 47 4.49 -17.56 2.28
CA GLU A 47 3.14 -16.98 2.37
C GLU A 47 2.77 -16.64 3.81
N MET A 48 3.00 -17.57 4.73
CA MET A 48 2.73 -17.38 6.15
C MET A 48 3.57 -16.25 6.78
N GLN A 49 4.86 -16.16 6.43
CA GLN A 49 5.71 -15.05 6.83
C GLN A 49 5.18 -13.70 6.31
N SER A 50 4.69 -13.68 5.07
CA SER A 50 4.12 -12.48 4.46
C SER A 50 2.84 -12.03 5.17
N LEU A 51 1.93 -12.97 5.49
CA LEU A 51 0.70 -12.70 6.24
C LEU A 51 1.00 -12.22 7.66
N GLN A 52 1.94 -12.86 8.36
CA GLN A 52 2.37 -12.42 9.70
C GLN A 52 2.88 -10.97 9.68
N MET A 53 3.69 -10.60 8.69
CA MET A 53 4.19 -9.24 8.55
C MET A 53 3.05 -8.25 8.26
N ALA A 54 2.13 -8.58 7.34
CA ALA A 54 1.01 -7.71 7.00
C ALA A 54 0.05 -7.50 8.19
N ALA A 55 -0.33 -8.57 8.89
CA ALA A 55 -1.19 -8.48 10.08
C ALA A 55 -0.53 -7.64 11.20
N PHE A 56 0.78 -7.81 11.40
CA PHE A 56 1.55 -6.97 12.33
C PHE A 56 1.48 -5.49 11.93
N LEU A 57 1.75 -5.17 10.67
CA LEU A 57 1.74 -3.79 10.18
C LEU A 57 0.35 -3.16 10.25
N PHE A 58 -0.72 -3.92 9.96
CA PHE A 58 -2.09 -3.44 10.13
C PHE A 58 -2.44 -3.06 11.57
N THR A 59 -1.74 -3.66 12.53
CA THR A 59 -1.98 -3.43 13.95
C THR A 59 -1.18 -2.25 14.50
N VAL A 60 0.08 -2.08 14.08
CA VAL A 60 1.00 -1.10 14.68
C VAL A 60 1.21 0.18 13.88
N CYS A 61 0.69 0.25 12.66
CA CYS A 61 0.86 1.40 11.77
C CYS A 61 -0.42 2.22 11.63
N HIS A 62 -0.26 3.54 11.48
CA HIS A 62 -1.33 4.46 11.08
C HIS A 62 -1.64 4.37 9.59
N VAL A 63 -0.59 4.20 8.78
CA VAL A 63 -0.64 4.25 7.32
C VAL A 63 0.26 3.15 6.77
N VAL A 64 -0.30 2.34 5.88
CA VAL A 64 0.40 1.28 5.14
C VAL A 64 0.31 1.60 3.65
N ILE A 65 1.48 1.66 3.01
CA ILE A 65 1.57 1.97 1.57
C ILE A 65 1.76 0.67 0.82
N VAL A 66 0.87 0.42 -0.14
CA VAL A 66 0.91 -0.76 -1.00
C VAL A 66 1.44 -0.35 -2.36
N VAL A 67 2.64 -0.80 -2.68
CA VAL A 67 3.31 -0.48 -3.96
C VAL A 67 3.01 -1.58 -4.99
N GLN A 68 2.47 -1.18 -6.15
CA GLN A 68 2.10 -2.06 -7.26
C GLN A 68 2.84 -1.61 -8.53
N ASP A 69 3.54 -2.53 -9.19
CA ASP A 69 4.22 -2.26 -10.48
C ASP A 69 3.27 -2.46 -11.68
N TRP A 70 2.16 -3.19 -11.53
CA TRP A 70 1.17 -3.46 -12.57
C TRP A 70 -0.27 -3.39 -12.04
N PHE A 71 -1.18 -2.87 -12.85
CA PHE A 71 -2.61 -2.78 -12.54
C PHE A 71 -3.40 -3.78 -13.41
N THR A 72 -4.33 -4.62 -12.91
CA THR A 72 -4.80 -4.86 -11.53
C THR A 72 -4.42 -6.26 -11.05
N ASP A 73 -3.72 -6.38 -9.91
CA ASP A 73 -3.37 -7.69 -9.33
C ASP A 73 -4.39 -8.16 -8.27
N ILE A 74 -5.27 -9.10 -8.64
CA ILE A 74 -6.31 -9.65 -7.75
C ILE A 74 -5.71 -10.38 -6.54
N ASN A 75 -4.56 -11.03 -6.71
CA ASN A 75 -3.94 -11.81 -5.63
C ASN A 75 -3.50 -10.90 -4.49
N LEU A 76 -3.05 -9.68 -4.80
CA LEU A 76 -2.72 -8.68 -3.80
C LEU A 76 -3.94 -8.20 -3.01
N TYR A 77 -5.07 -7.93 -3.66
CA TYR A 77 -6.30 -7.55 -2.94
C TYR A 77 -6.82 -8.68 -2.05
N ARG A 78 -6.79 -9.93 -2.55
CA ARG A 78 -7.12 -11.11 -1.73
C ARG A 78 -6.16 -11.25 -0.55
N PHE A 79 -4.85 -11.05 -0.77
CA PHE A 79 -3.85 -11.08 0.29
C PHE A 79 -4.12 -10.03 1.38
N LEU A 80 -4.46 -8.80 1.01
CA LEU A 80 -4.79 -7.74 1.97
C LEU A 80 -6.02 -8.12 2.81
N GLN A 81 -7.06 -8.67 2.19
CA GLN A 81 -8.27 -9.13 2.88
C GLN A 81 -7.98 -10.32 3.81
N THR A 82 -7.14 -11.27 3.39
CA THR A 82 -6.70 -12.37 4.25
C THR A 82 -5.89 -11.84 5.44
N ALA A 83 -4.95 -10.92 5.22
CA ALA A 83 -4.17 -10.31 6.29
C ALA A 83 -5.03 -9.51 7.27
N GLU A 84 -6.09 -8.86 6.79
CA GLU A 84 -7.08 -8.15 7.60
C GLU A 84 -7.80 -9.10 8.57
N MET A 85 -8.24 -10.27 8.11
CA MET A 85 -8.90 -11.29 8.94
C MET A 85 -7.96 -11.96 9.96
N LEU A 86 -6.66 -11.98 9.68
CA LEU A 86 -5.66 -12.66 10.51
C LEU A 86 -4.97 -11.74 11.53
N LYS A 87 -5.27 -10.44 11.52
CA LYS A 87 -4.68 -9.50 12.48
C LYS A 87 -5.22 -9.77 13.89
N PRO A 88 -4.39 -9.62 14.94
CA PRO A 88 -4.87 -9.72 16.32
C PRO A 88 -5.92 -8.63 16.61
N SER A 89 -7.00 -9.00 17.29
CA SER A 89 -7.98 -8.01 17.75
C SER A 89 -7.31 -7.04 18.72
N THR A 90 -7.27 -5.77 18.36
CA THR A 90 -6.83 -4.71 19.26
C THR A 90 -8.00 -3.82 19.62
N PRO A 91 -8.25 -3.61 20.92
CA PRO A 91 -9.37 -2.80 21.32
C PRO A 91 -9.05 -1.31 21.08
N SER A 92 -9.94 -0.60 20.39
CA SER A 92 -9.73 0.81 20.00
C SER A 92 -9.77 1.74 21.21
N ALA A 93 -8.93 2.76 21.14
CA ALA A 93 -8.86 3.84 22.12
C ALA A 93 -10.04 4.81 21.98
N SER A 94 -11.26 4.38 22.30
CA SER A 94 -12.40 5.29 22.32
C SER A 94 -12.34 6.21 23.55
N HIS A 95 -11.84 7.43 23.35
CA HIS A 95 -12.38 8.60 24.07
C HIS A 95 -12.20 9.88 23.24
N ASP A 96 -12.85 9.95 22.07
CA ASP A 96 -13.20 11.25 21.51
C ASP A 96 -14.40 11.77 22.31
N SER A 97 -14.14 12.77 23.15
CA SER A 97 -15.17 13.48 23.92
C SER A 97 -16.13 14.22 22.99
N ALA A 98 -17.17 13.55 22.53
CA ALA A 98 -18.42 14.15 22.10
C ALA A 98 -19.53 13.12 22.28
N GLY A 99 -20.38 13.35 23.29
CA GLY A 99 -21.45 12.43 23.65
C GLY A 99 -22.35 12.06 22.48
N SER A 100 -22.44 10.77 22.19
CA SER A 100 -23.57 10.18 21.49
C SER A 100 -23.78 8.77 22.04
N SER A 101 -24.91 8.60 22.71
CA SER A 101 -25.45 7.32 23.16
C SER A 101 -25.68 6.36 21.99
N GLY A 102 -25.12 5.14 22.05
CA GLY A 102 -25.58 4.01 21.23
C GLY A 102 -24.47 3.02 20.86
N SER A 103 -24.62 1.78 21.34
CA SER A 103 -23.87 0.54 21.03
C SER A 103 -22.36 0.54 21.28
N GLU A 104 -21.98 0.04 22.47
CA GLU A 104 -20.65 -0.46 22.85
C GLU A 104 -20.30 -1.73 22.02
N GLU A 105 -20.03 -1.56 20.73
CA GLU A 105 -19.18 -2.48 19.98
C GLU A 105 -17.83 -1.77 19.88
N GLY A 106 -16.90 -2.16 20.75
CA GLY A 106 -15.58 -1.53 20.81
C GLY A 106 -15.00 -1.47 19.41
N SER A 107 -14.90 -0.26 18.84
CA SER A 107 -14.50 -0.11 17.44
C SER A 107 -13.17 -0.84 17.24
N GLU A 108 -13.04 -1.66 16.21
CA GLU A 108 -11.76 -2.29 15.94
C GLU A 108 -10.87 -1.30 15.19
N TYR A 109 -9.57 -1.27 15.53
CA TYR A 109 -8.64 -0.39 14.82
C TYR A 109 -8.31 -0.92 13.42
N TYR A 110 -8.45 -0.05 12.41
CA TYR A 110 -8.04 -0.29 11.03
C TYR A 110 -7.15 0.85 10.50
N PRO A 111 -5.99 0.54 9.90
CA PRO A 111 -5.07 1.53 9.36
C PRO A 111 -5.58 2.15 8.06
N HIS A 112 -4.99 3.28 7.69
CA HIS A 112 -5.15 3.85 6.35
C HIS A 112 -4.29 3.10 5.34
N ILE A 113 -4.89 2.75 4.21
CA ILE A 113 -4.19 2.12 3.08
C ILE A 113 -4.05 3.16 1.97
N VAL A 114 -2.84 3.29 1.45
CA VAL A 114 -2.53 4.13 0.29
C VAL A 114 -1.93 3.24 -0.80
N PHE A 115 -2.56 3.21 -1.96
CA PHE A 115 -2.08 2.48 -3.13
C PHE A 115 -1.14 3.37 -3.94
N LEU A 116 0.07 2.87 -4.17
CA LEU A 116 1.09 3.54 -4.96
C LEU A 116 1.33 2.73 -6.24
N GLN A 117 0.78 3.21 -7.35
CA GLN A 117 1.01 2.61 -8.66
C GLN A 117 2.36 3.08 -9.18
N ASN A 118 3.37 2.23 -9.02
CA ASN A 118 4.70 2.46 -9.55
C ASN A 118 4.75 2.17 -11.05
N LYS A 119 5.76 2.75 -11.73
CA LYS A 119 5.99 2.58 -13.18
C LYS A 119 4.74 2.89 -14.03
N ALA A 120 3.95 3.87 -13.61
CA ALA A 120 2.75 4.29 -14.32
C ALA A 120 3.12 4.80 -15.73
N LYS A 121 2.36 4.33 -16.73
CA LYS A 121 2.53 4.72 -18.13
C LYS A 121 1.78 6.00 -18.41
N ARG A 122 2.09 6.67 -19.53
CA ARG A 122 1.37 7.88 -19.97
C ARG A 122 -0.14 7.68 -20.06
N ASP A 123 -0.59 6.49 -20.46
CA ASP A 123 -2.01 6.16 -20.56
C ASP A 123 -2.72 6.12 -19.20
N ASP A 124 -2.00 5.84 -18.10
CA ASP A 124 -2.56 5.80 -16.75
C ASP A 124 -2.91 7.21 -16.24
N PHE A 125 -2.21 8.24 -16.76
CA PHE A 125 -2.51 9.66 -16.51
C PHE A 125 -3.64 10.19 -17.42
N CYS A 126 -4.41 9.33 -18.09
CA CYS A 126 -5.65 9.76 -18.72
C CYS A 126 -6.78 9.79 -17.67
N PRO A 127 -7.55 10.89 -17.51
CA PRO A 127 -8.65 10.96 -16.54
C PRO A 127 -9.66 9.83 -16.64
N ARG A 128 -9.94 9.35 -17.86
CA ARG A 128 -10.83 8.21 -18.10
C ARG A 128 -10.27 6.91 -17.50
N ASN A 129 -8.96 6.70 -17.59
CA ASN A 129 -8.30 5.52 -17.02
C ASN A 129 -8.17 5.67 -15.51
N LEU A 130 -7.85 6.86 -14.99
CA LEU A 130 -7.90 7.15 -13.56
C LEU A 130 -9.28 6.81 -12.96
N LYS A 131 -10.37 7.28 -13.56
CA LYS A 131 -11.74 6.95 -13.10
C LYS A 131 -11.97 5.43 -13.08
N LYS A 132 -11.54 4.70 -14.12
CA LYS A 132 -11.64 3.23 -14.15
C LYS A 132 -10.84 2.57 -13.04
N MET A 133 -9.63 3.05 -12.74
CA MET A 133 -8.79 2.51 -11.66
C MET A 133 -9.50 2.65 -10.32
N HIS A 134 -10.01 3.85 -10.01
CA HIS A 134 -10.77 4.13 -8.80
C HIS A 134 -12.00 3.22 -8.66
N MET A 135 -12.80 3.08 -9.72
CA MET A 135 -13.99 2.22 -9.71
C MET A 135 -13.66 0.74 -9.50
N THR A 136 -12.59 0.24 -10.13
CA THR A 136 -12.17 -1.16 -9.99
C THR A 136 -11.62 -1.44 -8.60
N MET A 137 -10.74 -0.57 -8.09
CA MET A 137 -10.19 -0.69 -6.74
C MET A 137 -11.29 -0.65 -5.69
N ASP A 138 -12.28 0.22 -5.86
CA ASP A 138 -13.40 0.30 -4.94
C ASP A 138 -14.20 -1.02 -4.89
N LYS A 139 -14.52 -1.59 -6.05
CA LYS A 139 -15.24 -2.87 -6.11
C LYS A 139 -14.45 -4.01 -5.47
N LEU A 140 -13.13 -4.05 -5.65
CA LEU A 140 -12.28 -5.09 -5.06
C LEU A 140 -12.17 -4.98 -3.54
N MET A 141 -12.22 -3.75 -3.01
CA MET A 141 -12.05 -3.47 -1.58
C MET A 141 -13.37 -3.18 -0.84
N ALA A 142 -14.52 -3.27 -1.51
CA ALA A 142 -15.83 -2.89 -0.97
C ALA A 142 -16.22 -3.60 0.35
N HIS A 143 -15.64 -4.77 0.61
CA HIS A 143 -15.94 -5.59 1.79
C HIS A 143 -14.83 -5.53 2.86
N SER A 144 -13.77 -4.75 2.60
CA SER A 144 -12.67 -4.54 3.54
C SER A 144 -13.02 -3.40 4.50
N HIS A 145 -12.67 -3.55 5.78
CA HIS A 145 -12.79 -2.51 6.79
C HIS A 145 -11.59 -1.55 6.81
N LEU A 146 -10.57 -1.81 5.99
CA LEU A 146 -9.39 -0.96 5.86
C LEU A 146 -9.77 0.44 5.35
N LYS A 147 -9.10 1.49 5.83
CA LYS A 147 -9.42 2.87 5.46
C LYS A 147 -8.73 3.27 4.15
N TYR A 148 -9.29 2.84 3.02
CA TYR A 148 -8.71 3.03 1.68
C TYR A 148 -9.29 4.20 0.87
N LYS A 149 -10.20 5.00 1.43
CA LYS A 149 -10.84 6.17 0.77
C LYS A 149 -10.69 7.45 1.57
N GLY A 150 -10.85 8.58 0.89
CA GLY A 150 -11.17 9.88 1.52
C GLY A 150 -10.05 10.55 2.32
N THR A 151 -8.81 10.05 2.25
CA THR A 151 -7.67 10.67 2.95
C THR A 151 -6.61 11.26 2.03
N LEU A 152 -6.52 10.80 0.78
CA LEU A 152 -5.59 11.32 -0.21
C LEU A 152 -6.32 11.46 -1.54
N SER A 153 -6.24 12.66 -2.13
CA SER A 153 -6.82 12.98 -3.43
C SER A 153 -5.72 13.44 -4.39
N MET A 154 -5.58 12.78 -5.53
CA MET A 154 -4.69 13.24 -6.60
C MET A 154 -5.20 14.52 -7.29
N LEU A 155 -6.52 14.76 -7.24
CA LEU A 155 -7.13 15.95 -7.83
C LEU A 155 -6.69 17.21 -7.07
N ASP A 156 -6.54 17.11 -5.75
CA ASP A 156 -6.02 18.18 -4.90
C ASP A 156 -4.51 18.44 -5.11
N CYS A 157 -3.78 17.48 -5.69
CA CYS A 157 -2.35 17.61 -5.98
C CYS A 157 -2.05 18.40 -7.28
N ASN A 158 -3.08 18.98 -7.92
CA ASN A 158 -2.98 19.71 -9.19
C ASN A 158 -2.30 18.91 -10.33
N ILE A 159 -2.37 17.57 -10.27
CA ILE A 159 -1.86 16.67 -11.32
C ILE A 159 -2.78 16.72 -12.55
N PHE A 160 -4.08 16.96 -12.33
CA PHE A 160 -5.12 17.05 -13.36
C PHE A 160 -5.78 18.43 -13.33
N PRO A 161 -5.13 19.47 -13.88
CA PRO A 161 -5.69 20.82 -13.86
C PRO A 161 -7.03 20.85 -14.60
N GLY A 162 -8.04 21.47 -13.99
CA GLY A 162 -9.38 21.61 -14.56
C GLY A 162 -10.35 20.46 -14.28
N LEU A 163 -9.92 19.42 -13.55
CA LEU A 163 -10.85 18.41 -13.02
C LEU A 163 -11.35 18.80 -11.63
N GLY A 164 -12.66 18.90 -11.48
CA GLY A 164 -13.32 19.06 -10.17
C GLY A 164 -13.35 17.76 -9.37
N ARG A 165 -13.54 17.86 -8.05
CA ARG A 165 -13.64 16.70 -7.14
C ARG A 165 -14.80 15.76 -7.51
N ASP A 166 -15.85 16.32 -8.08
CA ASP A 166 -17.08 15.66 -8.50
C ASP A 166 -16.88 14.71 -9.71
N TYR A 167 -15.70 14.75 -10.36
CA TYR A 167 -15.38 13.84 -11.45
C TYR A 167 -15.30 12.37 -11.00
N LEU A 168 -14.79 12.14 -9.78
CA LEU A 168 -14.66 10.82 -9.17
C LEU A 168 -15.82 10.60 -8.19
N GLU A 169 -16.73 9.68 -8.53
CA GLU A 169 -17.83 9.27 -7.65
C GLU A 169 -17.31 8.65 -6.35
N THR A 170 -16.22 7.89 -6.46
CA THR A 170 -15.56 7.21 -5.34
C THR A 170 -14.06 7.44 -5.43
N GLU A 171 -13.51 8.15 -4.45
CA GLU A 171 -12.08 8.45 -4.40
C GLU A 171 -11.34 7.50 -3.44
N VAL A 172 -10.55 6.60 -4.03
CA VAL A 172 -9.61 5.72 -3.35
C VAL A 172 -8.31 6.48 -3.14
N ASN A 173 -7.59 6.18 -2.05
CA ASN A 173 -6.27 6.72 -1.74
C ASN A 173 -5.22 6.14 -2.72
N LEU A 174 -5.26 6.56 -3.99
CA LEU A 174 -4.38 6.11 -5.05
C LEU A 174 -3.39 7.23 -5.39
N PHE A 175 -2.13 6.88 -5.64
CA PHE A 175 -1.12 7.78 -6.18
C PHE A 175 -0.35 7.10 -7.32
N LEU A 176 -0.13 7.81 -8.43
CA LEU A 176 0.60 7.31 -9.59
C LEU A 176 2.04 7.84 -9.57
N LEU A 177 3.03 6.95 -9.67
CA LEU A 177 4.43 7.30 -9.88
C LEU A 177 4.85 6.90 -11.30
N PRO A 178 5.28 7.84 -12.15
CA PRO A 178 5.72 7.52 -13.50
C PRO A 178 7.00 6.68 -13.46
N GLN A 179 7.23 5.92 -14.52
CA GLN A 179 8.53 5.28 -14.73
C GLN A 179 9.59 6.35 -15.00
N LEU A 180 10.64 6.39 -14.16
CA LEU A 180 11.81 7.22 -14.43
C LEU A 180 12.54 6.61 -15.62
N GLU A 181 12.53 7.28 -16.77
CA GLU A 181 13.39 6.90 -17.89
C GLU A 181 14.84 7.16 -17.45
N ASN A 182 15.64 6.10 -17.38
CA ASN A 182 17.07 6.24 -17.19
C ASN A 182 17.61 6.75 -18.53
N GLU A 183 18.09 7.99 -18.60
CA GLU A 183 18.69 8.55 -19.83
C GLU A 183 19.98 7.79 -20.16
N GLY A 184 19.83 6.64 -20.82
CA GLY A 184 20.87 5.93 -21.54
C GLY A 184 20.81 6.30 -23.01
N GLU A 185 21.63 7.28 -23.40
CA GLU A 185 22.31 7.41 -24.71
C GLU A 185 21.54 7.37 -26.06
N ASP A 186 20.20 7.40 -26.13
CA ASP A 186 19.50 7.28 -27.43
C ASP A 186 18.44 8.37 -27.76
N ALA A 187 18.58 9.57 -27.20
CA ALA A 187 17.64 10.69 -27.43
C ALA A 187 18.00 11.63 -28.60
N LEU A 188 18.71 11.16 -29.65
CA LEU A 188 19.12 12.02 -30.77
C LEU A 188 18.39 11.81 -32.11
N THR A 189 17.39 10.91 -32.23
CA THR A 189 16.83 10.60 -33.57
C THR A 189 15.30 10.49 -33.72
N ARG A 190 14.48 11.08 -32.85
CA ARG A 190 13.01 11.16 -33.10
C ARG A 190 12.41 12.55 -32.97
N GLY A 191 12.84 13.46 -33.84
CA GLY A 191 12.09 14.66 -34.19
C GLY A 191 11.33 14.47 -35.50
N GLY A 192 10.05 14.06 -35.44
CA GLY A 192 9.14 14.03 -36.59
C GLY A 192 8.02 15.05 -36.41
N PRO A 193 7.76 15.97 -37.35
CA PRO A 193 6.74 17.01 -37.20
C PRO A 193 5.36 16.44 -37.55
N GLY A 194 4.48 16.24 -36.57
CA GLY A 194 3.11 15.80 -36.87
C GLY A 194 2.16 15.48 -35.70
N SER A 195 2.60 15.53 -34.44
CA SER A 195 1.70 15.29 -33.31
C SER A 195 1.13 16.59 -32.75
N THR A 196 -0.17 16.78 -32.95
CA THR A 196 -0.98 17.81 -32.32
C THR A 196 -0.85 17.67 -30.79
N PRO A 197 -0.51 18.74 -30.04
CA PRO A 197 -0.41 18.63 -28.59
C PRO A 197 -1.82 18.60 -27.98
N CYS A 198 -2.27 17.42 -27.56
CA CYS A 198 -3.36 17.33 -26.60
C CYS A 198 -2.86 17.90 -25.28
N PHE A 199 -3.34 19.08 -24.88
CA PHE A 199 -3.13 19.68 -23.56
C PHE A 199 -3.90 18.84 -22.53
N PRO A 200 -3.29 17.75 -22.04
CA PRO A 200 -2.47 17.75 -20.82
C PRO A 200 -1.08 17.12 -20.98
N CYS A 201 -0.70 16.74 -22.20
CA CYS A 201 0.47 15.91 -22.50
C CYS A 201 1.82 16.67 -22.46
N SER A 202 1.81 17.99 -22.29
CA SER A 202 3.04 18.79 -22.21
C SER A 202 3.85 18.59 -20.93
N LEU A 203 3.29 17.93 -19.91
CA LEU A 203 4.04 17.56 -18.69
C LEU A 203 5.03 16.41 -18.90
N VAL A 204 5.01 15.72 -20.06
CA VAL A 204 5.81 14.51 -20.30
C VAL A 204 6.80 14.66 -21.47
N THR A 205 6.86 15.85 -22.11
CA THR A 205 7.72 16.07 -23.28
C THR A 205 8.64 17.28 -23.14
N GLY A 206 9.11 17.55 -21.92
CA GLY A 206 10.08 18.62 -21.68
C GLY A 206 10.85 18.38 -20.40
N ASP A 207 12.13 18.03 -20.57
CA ASP A 207 13.23 18.12 -19.63
C ASP A 207 13.05 17.46 -18.25
N THR A 208 13.76 16.35 -18.13
CA THR A 208 13.98 15.47 -16.97
C THR A 208 14.38 16.14 -15.63
N PRO A 209 14.76 17.44 -15.50
CA PRO A 209 14.95 18.05 -14.18
C PRO A 209 13.66 18.55 -13.49
N ALA A 210 12.56 18.78 -14.21
CA ALA A 210 11.40 19.50 -13.65
C ALA A 210 10.43 18.61 -12.84
N PHE A 211 10.44 17.28 -13.03
CA PHE A 211 9.48 16.39 -12.37
C PHE A 211 9.90 15.99 -10.95
N LEU A 212 11.21 15.90 -10.67
CA LEU A 212 11.74 15.68 -9.32
C LEU A 212 11.69 16.96 -8.46
N ALA A 213 11.67 18.14 -9.08
CA ALA A 213 11.59 19.45 -8.42
C ALA A 213 10.18 20.07 -8.47
N GLY A 214 9.24 19.47 -9.21
CA GLY A 214 7.90 19.98 -9.41
C GLY A 214 6.97 19.74 -8.21
N PRO A 215 5.91 20.55 -8.06
CA PRO A 215 4.93 20.42 -6.98
C PRO A 215 4.25 19.04 -6.94
N SER A 216 4.28 18.26 -8.02
CA SER A 216 3.77 16.88 -8.10
C SER A 216 4.56 15.88 -7.24
N TYR A 217 5.88 15.97 -7.17
CA TYR A 217 6.71 15.13 -6.29
C TYR A 217 6.62 15.57 -4.82
N GLN A 218 6.41 16.87 -4.57
CA GLN A 218 6.11 17.39 -3.23
C GLN A 218 4.70 17.03 -2.77
N ALA A 219 3.73 16.94 -3.68
CA ALA A 219 2.37 16.46 -3.41
C ALA A 219 2.30 14.92 -3.30
N ALA A 220 3.26 14.20 -3.89
CA ALA A 220 3.49 12.77 -3.66
C ALA A 220 4.03 12.46 -2.26
N ARG A 221 4.54 13.47 -1.53
CA ARG A 221 4.78 13.30 -0.09
C ARG A 221 3.41 13.19 0.55
N PRO A 222 3.08 12.07 1.22
CA PRO A 222 1.94 12.06 2.11
C PRO A 222 2.20 13.18 3.12
N GLY A 223 1.40 14.25 3.03
CA GLY A 223 1.62 15.43 3.86
C GLY A 223 1.55 15.08 5.36
N PRO A 224 1.93 16.00 6.25
CA PRO A 224 1.80 15.86 7.70
C PRO A 224 0.33 15.71 8.19
N ALA A 225 -0.65 15.57 7.28
CA ALA A 225 -2.09 15.68 7.49
C ALA A 225 -2.85 14.34 7.50
N MET A 226 -2.19 13.18 7.42
CA MET A 226 -2.90 11.92 7.69
C MET A 226 -3.17 11.80 9.19
N SER A 227 -4.45 11.60 9.55
CA SER A 227 -4.90 11.50 10.94
C SER A 227 -4.14 10.42 11.69
N ARG A 228 -3.41 10.82 12.75
CA ARG A 228 -2.76 9.90 13.68
C ARG A 228 -3.78 9.49 14.73
N CYS A 229 -4.61 8.50 14.42
CA CYS A 229 -5.54 7.90 15.37
C CYS A 229 -4.78 7.04 16.39
N GLN A 230 -5.26 7.00 17.62
CA GLN A 230 -4.59 6.28 18.70
C GLN A 230 -4.68 4.76 18.49
N LEU A 231 -3.53 4.07 18.49
CA LEU A 231 -3.40 2.63 18.19
C LEU A 231 -3.85 1.70 19.33
N SER A 232 -3.92 2.22 20.56
CA SER A 232 -4.25 1.44 21.77
C SER A 232 -4.94 2.34 22.79
N HIS A 233 -5.72 1.80 23.73
CA HIS A 233 -6.44 2.61 24.75
C HIS A 233 -5.62 3.65 25.53
N THR A 234 -4.29 3.52 25.55
CA THR A 234 -3.40 4.52 26.14
C THR A 234 -2.64 5.30 25.06
N ILE A 235 -2.38 6.58 25.34
CA ILE A 235 -1.59 7.43 24.45
C ILE A 235 -0.16 6.87 24.44
N LEU A 236 0.31 6.44 23.27
CA LEU A 236 1.63 5.85 23.12
C LEU A 236 2.65 6.93 22.77
N THR A 237 3.74 6.98 23.53
CA THR A 237 4.99 7.64 23.12
C THR A 237 5.78 6.72 22.19
N GLU A 238 6.77 7.22 21.47
CA GLU A 238 7.63 6.39 20.59
C GLU A 238 8.26 5.20 21.34
N LYS A 239 8.68 5.43 22.60
CA LYS A 239 9.23 4.38 23.47
C LYS A 239 8.19 3.31 23.82
N ASN A 240 6.98 3.73 24.19
CA ASN A 240 5.91 2.79 24.53
C ASN A 240 5.36 2.08 23.30
N TRP A 241 5.36 2.73 22.14
CA TRP A 241 5.02 2.13 20.85
C TRP A 241 5.96 0.98 20.50
N PHE A 242 7.27 1.11 20.73
CA PHE A 242 8.21 0.02 20.49
C PHE A 242 7.89 -1.23 21.35
N HIS A 243 7.62 -1.03 22.65
CA HIS A 243 7.23 -2.13 23.54
C HIS A 243 5.89 -2.74 23.16
N TYR A 244 4.93 -1.91 22.74
CA TYR A 244 3.66 -2.36 22.21
C TYR A 244 3.86 -3.20 20.94
N ALA A 245 4.63 -2.72 19.97
CA ALA A 245 4.93 -3.43 18.73
C ALA A 245 5.61 -4.78 19.00
N ALA A 246 6.59 -4.82 19.90
CA ALA A 246 7.23 -6.09 20.30
C ALA A 246 6.21 -7.09 20.86
N ARG A 247 5.29 -6.63 21.73
CA ARG A 247 4.20 -7.48 22.26
C ARG A 247 3.26 -7.98 21.16
N ILE A 248 2.86 -7.11 20.24
CA ILE A 248 1.99 -7.50 19.12
C ILE A 248 2.70 -8.52 18.24
N TRP A 249 3.99 -8.33 17.93
CA TRP A 249 4.76 -9.28 17.14
C TRP A 249 4.85 -10.67 17.81
N ASP A 250 5.07 -10.71 19.12
CA ASP A 250 5.03 -11.97 19.86
C ASP A 250 3.64 -12.62 19.87
N GLY A 251 2.57 -11.82 19.90
CA GLY A 251 1.20 -12.29 19.75
C GLY A 251 0.92 -12.87 18.36
N VAL A 252 1.35 -12.19 17.29
CA VAL A 252 1.21 -12.65 15.90
C VAL A 252 1.90 -14.00 15.68
N LYS A 253 3.12 -14.18 16.18
CA LYS A 253 3.85 -15.46 16.09
C LYS A 253 3.14 -16.63 16.79
N LYS A 254 2.33 -16.33 17.81
CA LYS A 254 1.59 -17.33 18.62
C LYS A 254 0.09 -17.37 18.28
N SER A 255 -0.32 -16.70 17.21
CA SER A 255 -1.74 -16.54 16.86
C SER A 255 -2.33 -17.87 16.39
N SER A 256 -3.41 -18.30 17.04
CA SER A 256 -4.16 -19.51 16.64
C SER A 256 -4.78 -19.37 15.26
N ALA A 257 -5.25 -18.18 14.88
CA ALA A 257 -5.84 -17.94 13.56
C ALA A 257 -4.81 -18.14 12.43
N LEU A 258 -3.59 -17.67 12.64
CA LEU A 258 -2.49 -17.90 11.69
C LEU A 258 -2.08 -19.38 11.63
N SER A 259 -2.02 -20.06 12.77
CA SER A 259 -1.76 -21.50 12.80
C SER A 259 -2.85 -22.32 12.10
N GLU A 260 -4.12 -21.94 12.26
CA GLU A 260 -5.25 -22.59 11.59
C GLU A 260 -5.22 -22.35 10.08
N TYR A 261 -4.96 -21.11 9.64
CA TYR A 261 -4.80 -20.81 8.23
C TYR A 261 -3.62 -21.59 7.60
N SER A 262 -2.48 -21.68 8.30
CA SER A 262 -1.34 -22.50 7.85
C SER A 262 -1.72 -23.97 7.68
N ARG A 263 -2.56 -24.51 8.56
CA ARG A 263 -3.03 -25.90 8.48
C ARG A 263 -3.96 -26.13 7.29
N LEU A 264 -4.74 -25.13 6.89
CA LEU A 264 -5.61 -25.20 5.70
C LEU A 264 -4.83 -25.15 4.38
N LEU A 265 -3.63 -24.58 4.39
CA LEU A 265 -2.72 -24.53 3.25
C LEU A 265 -1.79 -25.76 3.12
N SER A 266 -1.79 -26.65 4.13
CA SER A 266 -0.87 -27.79 4.22
C SER A 266 -1.42 -29.07 3.58
#